data_AF-A0A1H5JAJ8-F1
#
_entry.id   AF-A0A1H5JAJ8-F1
#
_cell.length_a   1.000
_cell.length_b   1.000
_cell.length_c   1.000
_cell.angle_alpha   90.00
_cell.angle_beta   90.00
_cell.angle_gamma   90.00
#
_symmetry.space_group_name_H-M   'P 1'
#
loop_
_entity.id
_entity.type
_entity.pdbx_description
1 polymer ?
#
loop_
_entity_poly.entity_id
_entity_poly.type
_entity_poly.pdbx_seq_one_letter_code
_entity_poly.pdbx_strand_id
1 'polypeptide(L)'
;MALTALDRRLLGWSAAFVISQANIVRLLGPVAPRLAEIQTARSARSYTAILDGMTDTDTARYRSHYYPDFVHPVIYAVALRTGAQRLAELTPLSPRTQKVLAAAPVISAAGDYAENVVGLYLLSHRERITDATVRTTSAVSVTKWVLALGALGYLSQGFVRVWVGKLFSR
;
A
#
# COMPACT_ATOMS: atom_id res chain seq x y z
N MET A 1 -1.55 -26.18 19.32
CA MET A 1 -2.66 -26.07 18.34
C MET A 1 -2.07 -26.13 16.95
N ALA A 2 -2.62 -26.96 16.06
CA ALA A 2 -2.19 -27.00 14.67
C ALA A 2 -2.63 -25.73 13.93
N LEU A 3 -1.81 -25.25 12.98
CA LEU A 3 -2.16 -24.13 12.12
C LEU A 3 -3.31 -24.52 11.18
N THR A 4 -4.34 -23.69 11.10
CA THR A 4 -5.43 -23.87 10.13
C THR A 4 -4.95 -23.54 8.71
N ALA A 5 -5.75 -23.88 7.70
CA ALA A 5 -5.47 -23.47 6.33
C ALA A 5 -5.46 -21.93 6.17
N LEU A 6 -6.33 -21.23 6.91
CA LEU A 6 -6.39 -19.77 6.90
C LEU A 6 -5.17 -19.14 7.60
N ASP A 7 -4.69 -19.73 8.70
CA ASP A 7 -3.45 -19.29 9.35
C ASP A 7 -2.25 -19.41 8.41
N ARG A 8 -2.13 -20.54 7.69
CA ARG A 8 -1.06 -20.74 6.69
C ARG A 8 -1.14 -19.72 5.56
N ARG A 9 -2.35 -19.42 5.06
CA ARG A 9 -2.55 -18.39 4.03
C ARG A 9 -2.17 -17.01 4.55
N LEU A 10 -2.58 -16.65 5.76
CA LEU A 10 -2.25 -15.36 6.37
C LEU A 10 -0.73 -15.21 6.51
N LEU A 11 -0.04 -16.23 7.03
CA LEU A 11 1.42 -16.23 7.15
C LEU A 11 2.09 -16.09 5.78
N GLY A 12 1.65 -16.88 4.79
CA GLY A 12 2.21 -16.84 3.44
C GLY A 12 2.05 -15.48 2.77
N TRP A 13 0.85 -14.90 2.80
CA TRP A 13 0.60 -13.59 2.20
C TRP A 13 1.25 -12.43 2.97
N SER A 14 1.36 -12.53 4.29
CA SER A 14 2.09 -11.55 5.10
C SER A 14 3.58 -11.59 4.78
N ALA A 15 4.16 -12.80 4.63
CA ALA A 15 5.55 -12.95 4.22
C ALA A 15 5.77 -12.40 2.80
N ALA A 16 4.88 -12.74 1.85
CA ALA A 16 4.92 -12.19 0.49
C ALA A 16 4.83 -10.66 0.49
N PHE A 17 3.98 -10.07 1.33
CA PHE A 17 3.86 -8.62 1.51
C PHE A 17 5.18 -8.01 1.97
N VAL A 18 5.78 -8.54 3.04
CA VAL A 18 7.06 -8.04 3.58
C VAL A 18 8.18 -8.16 2.55
N ILE A 19 8.30 -9.30 1.87
CA ILE A 19 9.32 -9.52 0.84
C ILE A 19 9.13 -8.53 -0.32
N SER A 20 7.89 -8.37 -0.80
CA SER A 20 7.56 -7.45 -1.89
C SER A 20 7.88 -6.01 -1.51
N GLN A 21 7.46 -5.56 -0.33
CA GLN A 21 7.71 -4.20 0.16
C GLN A 21 9.21 -3.95 0.35
N ALA A 22 9.93 -4.90 0.93
CA ALA A 22 11.38 -4.80 1.12
C ALA A 22 12.11 -4.71 -0.22
N ASN A 23 11.66 -5.46 -1.24
CA ASN A 23 12.24 -5.36 -2.57
C ASN A 23 11.98 -3.99 -3.22
N ILE A 24 10.78 -3.41 -3.07
CA ILE A 24 10.47 -2.05 -3.55
C ILE A 24 11.36 -1.02 -2.88
N VAL A 25 11.47 -1.07 -1.54
CA VAL A 25 12.34 -0.16 -0.77
C VAL A 25 13.80 -0.29 -1.19
N ARG A 26 14.28 -1.52 -1.43
CA ARG A 26 15.64 -1.78 -1.92
C ARG A 26 15.88 -1.18 -3.31
N LEU A 27 14.91 -1.28 -4.22
CA LEU A 27 15.02 -0.73 -5.58
C LEU A 27 15.02 0.80 -5.58
N LEU A 28 14.16 1.41 -4.76
CA LEU A 28 14.13 2.86 -4.57
C LEU A 28 15.43 3.36 -3.91
N GLY A 29 15.94 2.61 -2.91
CA GLY A 29 17.12 2.97 -2.16
C GLY A 29 17.02 4.40 -1.59
N PRO A 30 18.03 5.26 -1.79
CA PRO A 30 17.99 6.67 -1.35
C PRO A 30 16.85 7.51 -1.95
N VAL A 31 16.20 7.07 -3.03
CA VAL A 31 15.11 7.79 -3.70
C VAL A 31 13.76 7.55 -3.02
N ALA A 32 13.65 6.62 -2.08
CA ALA A 32 12.39 6.28 -1.43
C ALA A 32 11.63 7.50 -0.83
N PRO A 33 12.29 8.49 -0.19
CA PRO A 33 11.59 9.69 0.28
C PRO A 33 10.93 10.49 -0.84
N ARG A 34 11.53 10.53 -2.04
CA ARG A 34 10.99 11.26 -3.20
C ARG A 34 9.68 10.67 -3.71
N LEU A 35 9.49 9.36 -3.58
CA LEU A 35 8.22 8.72 -3.91
C LEU A 35 7.09 9.28 -3.01
N ALA A 36 7.33 9.40 -1.71
CA ALA A 36 6.35 9.98 -0.79
C ALA A 36 6.08 11.46 -1.08
N GLU A 37 7.11 12.24 -1.39
CA GLU A 37 6.98 13.64 -1.81
C GLU A 37 6.13 13.76 -3.08
N ILE A 38 6.36 12.91 -4.08
CA ILE A 38 5.59 12.85 -5.33
C ILE A 38 4.12 12.51 -5.07
N GLN A 39 3.86 11.48 -4.26
CA GLN A 39 2.51 11.02 -3.92
C GLN A 39 1.71 12.05 -3.11
N THR A 40 2.37 13.04 -2.52
CA THR A 40 1.74 14.10 -1.70
C THR A 40 1.93 15.50 -2.27
N ALA A 41 2.47 15.61 -3.49
CA ALA A 41 2.69 16.87 -4.17
C ALA A 41 1.37 17.65 -4.36
N ARG A 42 1.41 18.97 -4.17
CA ARG A 42 0.21 19.83 -4.18
C ARG A 42 0.04 20.64 -5.46
N SER A 43 1.07 20.71 -6.29
CA SER A 43 1.08 21.44 -7.55
C SER A 43 2.02 20.79 -8.57
N ALA A 44 1.80 21.10 -9.85
CA ALA A 44 2.71 20.76 -10.93
C ALA A 44 4.13 21.24 -10.64
N ARG A 45 4.27 22.47 -10.14
CA ARG A 45 5.58 23.03 -9.79
C ARG A 45 6.33 22.17 -8.78
N SER A 46 5.69 21.78 -7.68
CA SER A 46 6.32 20.93 -6.67
C SER A 46 6.68 19.56 -7.21
N TYR A 47 5.78 18.95 -8.00
CA TYR A 47 5.99 17.64 -8.60
C TYR A 47 7.17 17.64 -9.57
N THR A 48 7.20 18.61 -10.49
CA THR A 48 8.27 18.80 -11.46
C THR A 48 9.60 19.09 -10.77
N ALA A 49 9.63 19.95 -9.75
CA ALA A 49 10.85 20.25 -9.00
C ALA A 49 11.46 19.02 -8.31
N ILE A 50 10.62 18.12 -7.76
CA ILE A 50 11.10 16.86 -7.18
C ILE A 50 11.78 16.00 -8.25
N LEU A 51 11.14 15.85 -9.41
CA LEU A 51 11.68 15.03 -10.48
C LEU A 51 12.89 15.68 -11.17
N ASP A 52 12.94 17.00 -11.32
CA ASP A 52 14.09 17.72 -11.86
C ASP A 52 15.31 17.64 -10.92
N GLY A 53 15.07 17.45 -9.62
CA GLY A 53 16.10 17.21 -8.61
C GLY A 53 16.66 15.78 -8.61
N MET A 54 16.16 14.88 -9.45
CA MET A 54 16.68 13.50 -9.57
C MET A 54 17.81 13.43 -10.59
N THR A 55 18.89 12.74 -10.23
CA THR A 55 19.90 12.35 -11.23
C THR A 55 19.32 11.28 -12.17
N ASP A 56 20.03 10.97 -13.27
CA ASP A 56 19.65 9.86 -14.16
C ASP A 56 19.61 8.52 -13.41
N THR A 57 20.53 8.33 -12.46
CA THR A 57 20.56 7.12 -11.61
C THR A 57 19.34 7.06 -10.68
N ASP A 58 18.97 8.20 -10.08
CA ASP A 58 17.78 8.27 -9.23
C ASP A 58 16.51 8.03 -10.04
N THR A 59 16.42 8.64 -11.22
CA THR A 59 15.31 8.44 -12.15
C THR A 59 15.21 6.99 -12.61
N ALA A 60 16.33 6.30 -12.86
CA ALA A 60 16.33 4.88 -13.21
C ALA A 60 15.84 4.00 -12.05
N ARG A 61 16.29 4.27 -10.81
CA ARG A 61 15.81 3.59 -9.59
C ARG A 61 14.33 3.82 -9.38
N TYR A 62 13.90 5.08 -9.45
CA TYR A 62 12.50 5.46 -9.38
C TYR A 62 11.70 4.76 -10.48
N ARG A 63 12.13 4.73 -11.74
CA ARG A 63 11.40 3.98 -12.78
C ARG A 63 11.32 2.48 -12.50
N SER A 64 12.37 1.90 -11.93
CA SER A 64 12.45 0.45 -11.70
C SER A 64 11.49 -0.06 -10.62
N HIS A 65 11.05 0.79 -9.68
CA HIS A 65 10.13 0.35 -8.62
C HIS A 65 8.74 0.00 -9.17
N TYR A 66 8.31 0.62 -10.27
CA TYR A 66 6.98 0.38 -10.84
C TYR A 66 6.75 -1.08 -11.23
N TYR A 67 7.78 -1.82 -11.67
CA TYR A 67 7.60 -3.23 -12.07
C TYR A 67 7.07 -4.10 -10.91
N PRO A 68 7.72 -4.17 -9.74
CA PRO A 68 7.14 -4.85 -8.59
C PRO A 68 5.90 -4.14 -8.05
N ASP A 69 5.76 -2.82 -8.20
CA ASP A 69 4.56 -2.09 -7.76
C ASP A 69 3.32 -2.33 -8.63
N PHE A 70 3.45 -3.02 -9.77
CA PHE A 70 2.29 -3.59 -10.49
C PHE A 70 1.85 -4.96 -9.93
N VAL A 71 2.62 -5.57 -9.03
CA VAL A 71 2.27 -6.86 -8.40
C VAL A 71 1.92 -6.67 -6.92
N HIS A 72 2.64 -5.77 -6.25
CA HIS A 72 2.51 -5.48 -4.83
C HIS A 72 1.07 -5.15 -4.38
N PRO A 73 0.24 -4.41 -5.16
CA PRO A 73 -1.13 -4.09 -4.77
C PRO A 73 -2.01 -5.32 -4.52
N VAL A 74 -1.88 -6.34 -5.36
CA VAL A 74 -2.59 -7.61 -5.18
C VAL A 74 -2.11 -8.32 -3.92
N ILE A 75 -0.80 -8.33 -3.67
CA ILE A 75 -0.21 -9.00 -2.51
C ILE A 75 -0.76 -8.40 -1.21
N TYR A 76 -0.68 -7.07 -1.03
CA TYR A 76 -1.17 -6.46 0.21
C TYR A 76 -2.69 -6.57 0.33
N ALA A 77 -3.44 -6.47 -0.78
CA ALA A 77 -4.90 -6.57 -0.74
C ALA A 77 -5.34 -7.96 -0.27
N VAL A 78 -4.70 -9.01 -0.78
CA VAL A 78 -4.99 -10.39 -0.35
C VAL A 78 -4.54 -10.62 1.09
N ALA A 79 -3.36 -10.14 1.49
CA ALA A 79 -2.87 -10.25 2.87
C ALA A 79 -3.85 -9.61 3.87
N LEU A 80 -4.26 -8.36 3.63
CA LEU A 80 -5.18 -7.63 4.50
C LEU A 80 -6.57 -8.29 4.56
N ARG A 81 -7.12 -8.73 3.43
CA ARG A 81 -8.42 -9.43 3.41
C ARG A 81 -8.37 -10.77 4.12
N THR A 82 -7.28 -11.52 3.96
CA THR A 82 -7.06 -12.79 4.69
C THR A 82 -6.97 -12.52 6.19
N GLY A 83 -6.27 -11.45 6.59
CA GLY A 83 -6.20 -11.01 7.99
C GLY A 83 -7.58 -10.64 8.55
N ALA A 84 -8.40 -9.94 7.77
CA ALA A 84 -9.77 -9.59 8.17
C ALA A 84 -10.67 -10.81 8.36
N GLN A 85 -10.61 -11.78 7.46
CA GLN A 85 -11.34 -13.05 7.60
C GLN A 85 -10.90 -13.78 8.87
N ARG A 86 -9.58 -13.86 9.11
CA ARG A 86 -9.06 -14.55 10.28
C ARG A 86 -9.44 -13.84 11.57
N LEU A 87 -9.39 -12.52 11.60
CA LEU A 87 -9.81 -11.76 12.77
C LEU A 87 -11.30 -11.97 13.08
N ALA A 88 -12.15 -12.05 12.06
CA ALA A 88 -13.59 -12.31 12.23
C ALA A 88 -13.89 -13.69 12.85
N GLU A 89 -13.04 -14.70 12.64
CA GLU A 89 -13.16 -16.01 13.30
C GLU A 89 -12.76 -15.96 14.78
N LEU A 90 -11.91 -15.00 15.15
CA LEU A 90 -11.33 -14.90 16.49
C LEU A 90 -12.07 -13.92 17.39
N THR A 91 -12.77 -12.94 16.81
CA THR A 91 -13.54 -11.93 17.54
C THR A 91 -14.79 -11.55 16.75
N PRO A 92 -15.92 -11.25 17.42
CA PRO A 92 -17.10 -10.72 16.76
C PRO A 92 -16.78 -9.38 16.06
N LEU A 93 -17.04 -9.30 14.76
CA LEU A 93 -16.95 -8.07 13.98
C LEU A 93 -18.33 -7.68 13.46
N SER A 94 -18.67 -6.39 13.54
CA SER A 94 -19.92 -5.89 12.99
C SER A 94 -20.01 -6.14 11.46
N PRO A 95 -21.21 -6.34 10.89
CA PRO A 95 -21.37 -6.52 9.44
C PRO A 95 -20.79 -5.36 8.62
N ARG A 96 -20.88 -4.12 9.13
CA ARG A 96 -20.30 -2.95 8.49
C ARG A 96 -18.77 -3.02 8.46
N THR A 97 -18.15 -3.37 9.58
CA THR A 97 -16.69 -3.53 9.66
C THR A 97 -16.19 -4.59 8.70
N GLN A 98 -16.87 -5.74 8.63
CA GLN A 98 -16.49 -6.81 7.70
C GLN A 98 -16.55 -6.34 6.23
N LYS A 99 -17.62 -5.62 5.84
CA LYS A 99 -17.74 -5.04 4.50
C LYS A 99 -16.61 -4.05 4.20
N VAL A 100 -16.29 -3.16 5.14
CA VAL A 100 -15.21 -2.18 5.00
C VAL A 100 -13.86 -2.88 4.84
N LEU A 101 -13.53 -3.85 5.71
CA LEU A 101 -12.27 -4.59 5.63
C LEU A 101 -12.16 -5.48 4.39
N ALA A 102 -13.29 -5.90 3.81
CA ALA A 102 -13.30 -6.61 2.54
C ALA A 102 -13.04 -5.68 1.33
N ALA A 103 -13.58 -4.45 1.37
CA ALA A 103 -13.53 -3.52 0.25
C ALA A 103 -12.29 -2.60 0.26
N ALA A 104 -11.90 -2.07 1.42
CA ALA A 104 -10.85 -1.06 1.54
C ALA A 104 -9.51 -1.49 0.91
N PRO A 105 -9.00 -2.73 1.14
CA PRO A 105 -7.75 -3.16 0.51
C PRO A 105 -7.84 -3.26 -1.02
N VAL A 106 -9.02 -3.62 -1.56
CA VAL A 106 -9.24 -3.72 -3.01
C VAL A 106 -9.30 -2.34 -3.66
N ILE A 107 -10.03 -1.41 -3.04
CA ILE A 107 -10.12 -0.02 -3.52
C ILE A 107 -8.74 0.65 -3.44
N SER A 108 -8.00 0.41 -2.36
CA SER A 108 -6.62 0.86 -2.21
C SER A 108 -5.73 0.33 -3.35
N ALA A 109 -5.81 -0.97 -3.64
CA ALA A 109 -5.02 -1.58 -4.73
C ALA A 109 -5.36 -1.01 -6.11
N ALA A 110 -6.65 -0.76 -6.38
CA ALA A 110 -7.06 -0.09 -7.60
C ALA A 110 -6.51 1.35 -7.71
N GLY A 111 -6.50 2.09 -6.59
CA GLY A 111 -5.88 3.41 -6.52
C GLY A 111 -4.37 3.38 -6.74
N ASP A 112 -3.70 2.36 -6.21
CA ASP A 112 -2.27 2.13 -6.43
C ASP A 112 -1.95 1.89 -7.91
N TYR A 113 -2.73 1.02 -8.58
CA TYR A 113 -2.60 0.81 -10.03
C TYR A 113 -2.80 2.09 -10.84
N ALA A 114 -3.84 2.87 -10.53
CA ALA A 114 -4.12 4.12 -11.22
C ALA A 114 -2.96 5.11 -11.05
N GLU A 115 -2.44 5.24 -9.82
CA GLU A 115 -1.29 6.10 -9.56
C GLU A 115 -0.03 5.62 -10.28
N ASN A 116 0.26 4.32 -10.27
CA ASN A 116 1.46 3.77 -10.92
C ASN A 116 1.45 4.00 -12.43
N VAL A 117 0.29 3.82 -13.07
CA VAL A 117 0.13 4.12 -14.50
C VAL A 117 0.35 5.60 -14.78
N VAL A 118 -0.27 6.49 -13.99
CA VAL A 118 -0.13 7.94 -14.17
C VAL A 118 1.30 8.40 -13.91
N GLY A 119 1.93 7.95 -12.82
CA GLY A 119 3.30 8.31 -12.45
C GLY A 119 4.30 7.86 -13.53
N LEU A 120 4.20 6.61 -13.99
CA LEU A 120 5.05 6.11 -15.06
C LEU A 120 4.84 6.87 -16.39
N TYR A 121 3.58 7.23 -16.71
CA TYR A 121 3.27 8.04 -17.87
C TYR A 121 3.90 9.43 -17.77
N LEU A 122 3.77 10.11 -16.63
CA LEU A 122 4.33 11.45 -16.39
C LEU A 122 5.86 11.50 -16.42
N LEU A 123 6.56 10.41 -16.12
CA LEU A 123 8.01 10.33 -16.32
C LEU A 123 8.43 10.50 -17.78
N SER A 124 7.58 10.08 -18.72
CA SER A 124 7.86 10.18 -20.17
C SER A 124 7.14 11.35 -20.85
N HIS A 125 6.18 11.97 -20.18
CA HIS A 125 5.33 13.03 -20.71
C HIS A 125 5.29 14.21 -19.73
N ARG A 126 6.43 14.89 -19.59
CA ARG A 126 6.63 15.99 -18.63
C ARG A 126 5.66 17.16 -18.88
N GLU A 127 5.29 17.38 -20.13
CA GLU A 127 4.31 18.39 -20.55
C GLU A 127 2.90 18.13 -20.03
N ARG A 128 2.61 16.90 -19.54
CA ARG A 128 1.32 16.51 -18.96
C ARG A 128 1.27 16.68 -17.44
N ILE A 129 2.36 17.12 -16.81
CA ILE A 129 2.41 17.45 -15.39
C ILE A 129 1.68 18.78 -15.20
N THR A 130 0.36 18.70 -15.04
CA THR A 130 -0.50 19.85 -14.74
C THR A 130 -0.96 19.82 -13.29
N ASP A 131 -1.36 20.98 -12.78
CA ASP A 131 -1.93 21.12 -11.44
C ASP A 131 -3.15 20.22 -11.22
N ALA A 132 -3.98 20.04 -12.25
CA ALA A 132 -5.12 19.14 -12.20
C ALA A 132 -4.66 17.68 -12.10
N THR A 133 -3.73 17.25 -12.97
CA THR A 133 -3.18 15.88 -12.95
C THR A 133 -2.55 15.56 -11.60
N VAL A 134 -1.70 16.45 -11.08
CA VAL A 134 -0.99 16.26 -9.81
C VAL A 134 -1.99 16.20 -8.65
N ARG A 135 -2.94 17.14 -8.55
CA ARG A 135 -3.93 17.10 -7.46
C ARG A 135 -4.78 15.83 -7.49
N THR A 136 -5.20 15.39 -8.67
CA THR A 136 -5.98 14.15 -8.81
C THR A 136 -5.16 12.92 -8.41
N THR A 137 -3.93 12.77 -8.91
CA THR A 137 -3.10 11.60 -8.59
C THR A 137 -2.67 11.59 -7.12
N SER A 138 -2.40 12.76 -6.52
CA SER A 138 -2.13 12.88 -5.08
C SER A 138 -3.35 12.55 -4.24
N ALA A 139 -4.56 12.96 -4.65
CA ALA A 139 -5.79 12.58 -3.95
C ALA A 139 -6.02 11.06 -3.96
N VAL A 140 -5.76 10.41 -5.11
CA VAL A 140 -5.77 8.95 -5.23
C VAL A 140 -4.73 8.32 -4.31
N SER A 141 -3.49 8.85 -4.31
CA SER A 141 -2.39 8.40 -3.46
C SER A 141 -2.71 8.48 -1.97
N VAL A 142 -3.25 9.60 -1.52
CA VAL A 142 -3.65 9.77 -0.12
C VAL A 142 -4.78 8.81 0.24
N THR A 143 -5.77 8.65 -0.64
CA THR A 143 -6.90 7.74 -0.43
C THR A 143 -6.43 6.29 -0.31
N LYS A 144 -5.54 5.82 -1.21
CA LYS A 144 -5.02 4.45 -1.12
C LYS A 144 -4.29 4.22 0.20
N TRP A 145 -3.46 5.15 0.65
CA TRP A 145 -2.71 5.04 1.89
C TRP A 145 -3.63 5.00 3.10
N VAL A 146 -4.63 5.90 3.16
CA VAL A 146 -5.63 5.91 4.24
C VAL A 146 -6.37 4.59 4.31
N LEU A 147 -6.78 4.02 3.18
CA LEU A 147 -7.50 2.75 3.13
C LEU A 147 -6.62 1.55 3.56
N ALA A 148 -5.40 1.44 3.02
CA ALA A 148 -4.48 0.34 3.33
C ALA A 148 -3.98 0.40 4.78
N LEU A 149 -3.47 1.56 5.21
CA LEU A 149 -2.96 1.74 6.58
C LEU A 149 -4.08 1.70 7.61
N GLY A 150 -5.27 2.22 7.27
CA GLY A 150 -6.45 2.11 8.13
C GLY A 150 -6.86 0.66 8.36
N ALA A 151 -6.90 -0.15 7.30
CA ALA A 151 -7.16 -1.58 7.41
C ALA A 151 -6.07 -2.30 8.22
N LEU A 152 -4.79 -2.05 7.91
CA LEU A 152 -3.67 -2.64 8.62
C LEU A 152 -3.69 -2.28 10.11
N GLY A 153 -3.92 -1.01 10.45
CA GLY A 153 -3.99 -0.52 11.82
C GLY A 153 -5.13 -1.19 12.60
N TYR A 154 -6.32 -1.26 12.01
CA TYR A 154 -7.46 -1.95 12.62
C TYR A 154 -7.16 -3.43 12.90
N LEU A 155 -6.62 -4.15 11.90
CA LEU A 155 -6.27 -5.55 12.03
C LEU A 155 -5.22 -5.78 13.10
N SER A 156 -4.16 -4.96 13.11
CA SER A 156 -3.07 -5.05 14.08
C SER A 156 -3.60 -4.89 15.51
N GLN A 157 -4.43 -3.88 15.76
CA GLN A 157 -5.07 -3.69 17.06
C GLN A 157 -5.97 -4.87 17.45
N GLY A 158 -6.75 -5.40 16.51
CA GLY A 158 -7.61 -6.56 16.73
C GLY A 158 -6.83 -7.80 17.16
N PHE A 159 -5.77 -8.15 16.42
CA PHE A 159 -4.92 -9.30 16.74
C PHE A 159 -4.18 -9.15 18.07
N VAL A 160 -3.66 -7.94 18.36
CA VAL A 160 -3.02 -7.65 19.66
C VAL A 160 -4.00 -7.90 20.81
N ARG A 161 -5.26 -7.42 20.71
CA ARG A 161 -6.29 -7.68 21.74
C ARG A 161 -6.57 -9.17 21.92
N VAL A 162 -6.64 -9.94 20.83
CA VAL A 162 -6.84 -11.40 20.90
C VAL A 162 -5.69 -12.09 21.62
N TRP A 163 -4.44 -11.71 21.34
CA TRP A 163 -3.27 -12.32 21.97
C TRP A 163 -3.13 -11.94 23.45
N VAL A 164 -3.31 -10.66 23.76
CA VAL A 164 -3.30 -10.14 25.14
C VAL A 164 -4.39 -10.82 25.97
N GLY A 165 -5.62 -10.91 25.45
CA GLY A 165 -6.71 -11.60 26.15
C GLY A 165 -6.38 -13.06 26.46
N LYS A 166 -5.72 -13.78 25.54
CA LYS A 166 -5.28 -15.17 25.77
C LYS A 166 -4.15 -15.31 26.78
N LEU A 167 -3.30 -14.29 26.94
CA LEU A 167 -2.23 -14.30 27.92
C LEU A 167 -2.76 -14.10 29.35
N PHE A 168 -3.77 -13.24 29.52
CA PHE A 168 -4.35 -12.93 30.83
C PHE A 168 -5.54 -13.81 31.24
N SER A 169 -6.07 -14.64 30.32
CA SER A 169 -7.12 -15.64 30.63
C SER A 169 -6.56 -17.04 30.92
N ARG A 170 -5.24 -17.16 31.07
CA ARG A 170 -4.53 -18.36 31.51
C ARG A 170 -4.10 -18.19 32.96
#